data_AF-A0A7J6ETY7-F1
#
_entry.id   AF-A0A7J6ETY7-F1
#
_cell.length_a   1.000
_cell.length_b   1.000
_cell.length_c   1.000
_cell.angle_alpha   90.00
_cell.angle_beta   90.00
_cell.angle_gamma   90.00
#
_symmetry.space_group_name_H-M   'P 1'
#
loop_
_entity.id
_entity.type
_entity.pdbx_description
1 polymer ?
#
loop_
_entity_poly.entity_id
_entity_poly.type
_entity_poly.pdbx_seq_one_letter_code
_entity_poly.pdbx_strand_id
1 'polypeptide(L)'
;MRISAHDYVSRFQIQPVYHRTVESAFYDQDLKKRKVKARVNGNGDGDDVVEDYNGRFLVVASGETAEPYVPEVKGLRSFPGKILRSTGYKSGKEFREKKVLVVGS
;
A
#
# COMPACT_ATOMS: atom_id res chain seq x y z
N MET A 1 -12.18 -0.68 24.48
CA MET A 1 -12.81 -1.71 23.64
C MET A 1 -12.01 -1.83 22.34
N ARG A 2 -11.15 -2.85 22.20
CA ARG A 2 -10.41 -3.12 20.95
C ARG A 2 -11.24 -4.12 20.16
N ILE A 3 -11.99 -3.65 19.18
CA ILE A 3 -12.64 -4.52 18.21
C ILE A 3 -11.53 -4.89 17.22
N SER A 4 -11.24 -6.18 17.06
CA SER A 4 -10.26 -6.60 16.04
C SER A 4 -10.85 -6.30 14.65
N ALA A 5 -10.00 -6.07 13.65
CA ALA A 5 -10.49 -5.81 12.29
C ALA A 5 -11.37 -6.95 11.75
N HIS A 6 -11.12 -8.19 12.19
CA HIS A 6 -11.94 -9.35 11.87
C HIS A 6 -13.33 -9.26 12.50
N ASP A 7 -13.44 -8.90 13.78
CA ASP A 7 -14.73 -8.74 14.46
C ASP A 7 -15.58 -7.65 13.83
N TYR A 8 -14.95 -6.58 13.32
CA TYR A 8 -15.63 -5.50 12.61
C TYR A 8 -16.23 -5.99 11.28
N VAL A 9 -15.46 -6.72 10.48
CA VAL A 9 -15.91 -7.28 9.19
C VAL A 9 -17.07 -8.25 9.40
N SER A 10 -16.98 -9.15 10.38
CA SER A 10 -18.05 -10.11 10.69
C SER A 10 -19.33 -9.42 11.19
N ARG A 11 -19.21 -8.39 12.02
CA ARG A 11 -20.37 -7.67 12.57
C ARG A 11 -21.14 -6.87 11.52
N PHE A 12 -20.43 -6.25 10.58
CA PHE A 12 -21.03 -5.40 9.56
C PHE A 12 -21.23 -6.11 8.22
N GLN A 13 -20.95 -7.42 8.15
CA GLN A 13 -21.04 -8.25 6.94
C GLN A 13 -20.34 -7.60 5.73
N ILE A 14 -19.20 -6.94 5.96
CA ILE A 14 -18.44 -6.29 4.90
C ILE A 14 -17.79 -7.40 4.08
N GLN A 15 -17.91 -7.33 2.76
CA GLN A 15 -17.29 -8.28 1.83
C GLN A 15 -16.30 -7.52 0.93
N PRO A 16 -15.06 -7.26 1.39
CA PRO A 16 -14.05 -6.61 0.57
C PRO A 16 -13.67 -7.52 -0.61
N VAL A 17 -13.55 -6.93 -1.80
CA VAL A 17 -13.03 -7.64 -2.97
C VAL A 17 -11.51 -7.50 -2.96
N TYR A 18 -10.82 -8.62 -2.75
CA TYR A 18 -9.35 -8.67 -2.73
C TYR A 18 -8.76 -8.90 -4.12
N HIS A 19 -7.43 -8.78 -4.22
CA HIS A 19 -6.66 -8.96 -5.46
C HIS A 19 -7.01 -7.98 -6.59
N ARG A 20 -7.52 -6.79 -6.24
CA ARG A 20 -7.77 -5.70 -7.19
C ARG A 20 -6.82 -4.54 -6.88
N THR A 21 -6.06 -4.12 -7.88
CA THR A 21 -5.26 -2.89 -7.79
C THR A 21 -6.00 -1.79 -8.52
N VAL A 22 -6.38 -0.73 -7.82
CA VAL A 22 -6.95 0.47 -8.44
C VAL A 22 -5.87 1.16 -9.27
N GLU A 23 -6.13 1.36 -10.57
CA GLU A 23 -5.20 2.02 -11.49
C GLU A 23 -5.57 3.49 -11.71
N SER A 24 -6.87 3.80 -11.73
CA SER A 24 -7.35 5.17 -11.92
C SER A 24 -8.73 5.38 -11.32
N ALA A 25 -9.01 6.62 -10.95
CA ALA A 25 -10.32 7.07 -10.52
C ALA A 25 -10.59 8.48 -11.05
N PHE A 26 -11.72 8.67 -11.72
CA PHE A 26 -12.11 9.97 -12.27
C PHE A 26 -13.61 10.23 -12.04
N TYR A 27 -14.00 11.49 -12.17
CA TYR A 27 -15.41 11.87 -12.11
C TYR A 27 -15.97 11.95 -13.52
N ASP A 28 -17.01 11.16 -13.77
CA ASP A 28 -17.79 11.19 -15.00
C ASP A 28 -18.93 12.22 -14.82
N GLN A 29 -18.90 13.27 -15.63
CA GLN A 29 -19.87 14.37 -15.56
C GLN A 29 -21.25 13.97 -16.10
N ASP A 30 -21.28 13.08 -17.10
CA ASP A 30 -22.52 12.64 -17.75
C ASP A 30 -23.31 11.73 -16.80
N LEU A 31 -22.61 10.81 -16.12
CA LEU A 31 -23.20 9.88 -15.16
C LEU A 31 -23.31 10.46 -13.74
N LYS A 32 -22.72 11.65 -13.49
CA LYS A 32 -22.57 12.28 -12.15
C LYS A 32 -22.03 11.29 -11.11
N LYS A 33 -21.08 10.44 -11.52
CA LYS A 33 -20.53 9.35 -10.71
C LYS A 33 -19.01 9.32 -10.82
N ARG A 34 -18.36 8.81 -9.78
CA ARG A 34 -16.96 8.42 -9.81
C ARG A 34 -16.85 7.07 -10.51
N LYS A 35 -16.02 7.02 -11.54
CA LYS A 35 -15.63 5.80 -12.23
C LYS A 35 -14.23 5.40 -11.77
N VAL A 36 -14.06 4.14 -11.37
CA VAL A 36 -12.80 3.59 -10.86
C VAL A 36 -12.45 2.37 -11.68
N LYS A 37 -11.21 2.32 -12.18
CA LYS A 37 -10.66 1.18 -12.89
C LYS A 37 -9.77 0.38 -11.95
N ALA A 38 -10.01 -0.91 -11.84
CA ALA A 38 -9.15 -1.79 -11.07
C ALA A 38 -8.73 -3.01 -11.89
N ARG A 39 -7.44 -3.31 -11.85
CA ARG A 39 -6.86 -4.50 -12.47
C ARG A 39 -6.99 -5.68 -11.52
N VAL A 40 -7.47 -6.81 -12.03
CA VAL A 40 -7.52 -8.07 -11.29
C VAL A 40 -6.14 -8.73 -11.33
N ASN A 41 -5.51 -8.92 -10.18
CA ASN A 41 -4.21 -9.59 -10.09
C ASN A 41 -4.44 -11.10 -9.95
N GLY A 42 -4.25 -11.85 -11.04
CA GLY A 42 -4.25 -13.33 -11.05
C GLY A 42 -2.85 -13.94 -10.83
N ASN A 43 -2.80 -15.22 -10.45
CA ASN A 43 -1.55 -15.94 -10.17
C ASN A 43 -0.89 -16.60 -11.41
N GLY A 44 -1.35 -16.34 -12.63
CA GLY A 44 -0.72 -16.87 -13.83
C GLY A 44 -1.54 -16.63 -15.10
N ASP A 45 -0.85 -16.23 -16.17
CA ASP A 45 -1.16 -16.32 -17.62
C ASP A 45 -2.58 -15.99 -18.13
N GLY A 46 -3.42 -15.37 -17.31
CA GLY A 46 -4.72 -14.83 -17.71
C GLY A 46 -4.59 -13.35 -18.05
N ASP A 47 -5.22 -12.96 -19.16
CA ASP A 47 -5.31 -11.57 -19.64
C ASP A 47 -5.46 -10.54 -18.51
N ASP A 48 -4.83 -9.37 -18.67
CA ASP A 48 -4.99 -8.22 -17.79
C ASP A 48 -6.46 -7.75 -17.79
N VAL A 49 -7.30 -8.38 -16.96
CA VAL A 49 -8.71 -8.02 -16.82
C VAL A 49 -8.81 -6.75 -15.98
N VAL A 50 -9.32 -5.69 -16.62
CA VAL A 50 -9.66 -4.43 -15.97
C VAL A 50 -11.17 -4.38 -15.71
N GLU A 51 -11.54 -4.24 -14.44
CA GLU A 51 -12.90 -4.08 -13.97
C GLU A 51 -13.23 -2.58 -13.79
N ASP A 52 -14.42 -2.16 -14.24
CA ASP A 52 -14.95 -0.81 -14.07
C ASP A 52 -15.96 -0.77 -12.91
N TYR A 53 -15.71 0.09 -11.92
CA TYR A 53 -16.61 0.35 -10.79
C TYR A 53 -17.20 1.74 -10.88
N ASN A 54 -18.49 1.89 -10.56
CA ASN A 54 -19.19 3.17 -10.62
C ASN A 54 -19.89 3.46 -9.29
N GLY A 55 -19.60 4.62 -8.68
CA GLY A 55 -20.16 5.01 -7.40
C GLY A 55 -20.44 6.51 -7.32
N ARG A 56 -21.36 6.92 -6.45
CA ARG A 56 -21.60 8.36 -6.19
C ARG A 56 -20.49 8.97 -5.34
N PHE A 57 -19.91 8.17 -4.45
CA PHE A 57 -18.88 8.57 -3.52
C PHE A 57 -17.65 7.69 -3.71
N LEU A 58 -16.47 8.27 -3.52
CA LEU A 58 -15.19 7.57 -3.52
C LEU A 58 -14.45 7.94 -2.23
N VAL A 59 -14.08 6.95 -1.44
CA VAL A 59 -13.27 7.11 -0.24
C VAL A 59 -11.90 6.51 -0.52
N VAL A 60 -10.84 7.30 -0.36
CA VAL A 60 -9.46 6.86 -0.58
C VAL A 60 -8.82 6.55 0.76
N ALA A 61 -8.51 5.28 1.00
CA ALA A 61 -7.87 4.77 2.21
C ALA A 61 -6.66 3.89 1.88
N SER A 62 -5.92 4.22 0.82
CA SER A 62 -4.76 3.47 0.33
C SER A 62 -3.54 3.49 1.25
N GLY A 63 -3.58 4.31 2.32
CA GLY A 63 -2.43 4.54 3.19
C GLY A 63 -1.41 5.46 2.52
N GLU A 64 -0.80 6.35 3.31
CA GLU A 64 0.21 7.30 2.85
C GLU A 64 1.62 6.68 2.79
N THR A 65 1.80 5.50 3.39
CA THR A 65 3.12 4.90 3.69
C THR A 65 3.60 3.87 2.66
N ALA A 66 3.13 3.95 1.42
CA ALA A 66 3.56 3.02 0.36
C ALA A 66 4.80 3.51 -0.41
N GLU A 67 5.00 4.83 -0.49
CA GLU A 67 6.12 5.41 -1.24
C GLU A 67 7.24 5.84 -0.30
N PRO A 68 8.39 5.14 -0.30
CA PRO A 68 9.51 5.50 0.56
C PRO A 68 10.19 6.80 0.07
N TYR A 69 10.00 7.89 0.79
CA TYR A 69 10.78 9.11 0.64
C TYR A 69 12.25 8.83 1.01
N VAL A 70 13.17 9.05 0.06
CA VAL A 70 14.62 8.93 0.28
C VAL A 70 15.20 10.35 0.25
N PRO A 71 15.53 10.96 1.39
CA PRO A 71 16.28 12.21 1.38
C PRO A 71 17.69 11.93 0.85
N GLU A 72 18.19 12.80 -0.03
CA GLU A 72 19.59 12.74 -0.47
C GLU A 72 20.51 13.15 0.68
N VAL A 73 21.14 12.18 1.34
CA VAL A 73 22.18 12.44 2.33
C VAL A 73 23.55 12.38 1.66
N LYS A 74 24.31 13.49 1.74
CA LYS A 74 25.69 13.54 1.23
C LYS A 74 26.53 12.42 1.88
N GLY A 75 27.17 11.58 1.07
CA GLY A 75 28.00 10.45 1.53
C GLY A 75 27.25 9.11 1.70
N LEU A 76 25.93 9.06 1.51
CA LEU A 76 25.16 7.82 1.64
C LEU A 76 25.55 6.77 0.58
N ARG A 77 25.88 7.20 -0.65
CA ARG A 77 26.32 6.31 -1.74
C ARG A 77 27.72 5.73 -1.54
N SER A 78 28.56 6.37 -0.73
CA SER A 78 29.93 5.95 -0.43
C SER A 78 30.06 5.24 0.92
N PHE A 79 28.95 4.99 1.62
CA PHE A 79 28.97 4.30 2.90
C PHE A 79 29.18 2.79 2.67
N PRO A 80 30.22 2.17 3.25
CA PRO A 80 30.53 0.75 3.01
C PRO A 80 29.60 -0.20 3.77
N GLY A 81 28.77 0.30 4.68
CA GLY A 81 27.87 -0.51 5.49
C GLY A 81 26.49 -0.72 4.87
N LYS A 82 25.73 -1.68 5.43
CA LYS A 82 24.36 -1.99 4.99
C LYS A 82 23.44 -0.81 5.30
N ILE A 83 22.86 -0.23 4.26
CA ILE A 83 21.79 0.78 4.37
C ILE A 83 20.45 0.06 4.19
N LEU A 84 19.57 0.16 5.19
CA LEU A 84 18.26 -0.47 5.17
C LEU A 84 17.18 0.56 5.48
N ARG A 85 16.13 0.60 4.65
CA ARG A 85 14.93 1.41 4.92
C ARG A 85 14.09 0.74 6.00
N SER A 86 13.35 1.53 6.79
CA SER A 86 12.42 1.01 7.81
C SER A 86 11.43 -0.01 7.23
N THR A 87 10.94 0.20 6.01
CA THR A 87 10.08 -0.74 5.27
C THR A 87 10.75 -2.08 4.93
N GLY A 88 12.09 -2.11 4.86
CA GLY A 88 12.88 -3.33 4.63
C GLY A 88 13.34 -4.00 5.93
N TYR A 89 13.12 -3.39 7.10
CA TYR A 89 13.47 -3.97 8.38
C TYR A 89 12.46 -5.05 8.78
N LYS A 90 12.96 -6.28 8.91
CA LYS A 90 12.14 -7.45 9.29
C LYS A 90 12.41 -7.91 10.72
N SER A 91 13.67 -7.89 11.17
CA SER A 91 14.04 -8.30 12.52
C SER A 91 15.44 -7.77 12.92
N GLY A 92 15.68 -7.67 14.22
CA GLY A 92 16.95 -7.20 14.78
C GLY A 92 18.07 -8.25 14.75
N LYS A 93 17.77 -9.50 14.39
CA LYS A 93 18.72 -10.62 14.41
C LYS A 93 19.95 -10.36 13.54
N GLU A 94 19.78 -9.69 12.40
CA GLU A 94 20.86 -9.37 11.46
C GLU A 94 21.79 -8.23 11.94
N PHE A 95 21.37 -7.51 12.99
CA PHE A 95 22.07 -6.35 13.55
C PHE A 95 22.64 -6.61 14.95
N ARG A 96 22.53 -7.84 15.45
CA ARG A 96 23.14 -8.24 16.71
C ARG A 96 24.64 -7.96 16.68
N GLU A 97 25.14 -7.31 17.74
CA GLU A 97 26.56 -6.93 17.92
C GLU A 97 27.12 -5.94 16.88
N LYS A 98 26.25 -5.31 16.08
CA LYS A 98 26.65 -4.25 15.15
C LYS A 98 26.36 -2.87 15.73
N LYS A 99 27.17 -1.88 15.35
CA LYS A 99 26.85 -0.47 15.57
C LYS A 99 25.81 -0.04 14.53
N VAL A 100 24.64 0.39 14.99
CA VAL A 100 23.51 0.78 14.14
C VAL A 100 23.19 2.26 14.35
N LEU A 101 22.96 2.99 13.26
CA LEU A 101 22.43 4.35 13.28
C LEU A 101 21.01 4.31 12.72
N VAL A 102 20.04 4.74 13.52
CA VAL A 102 18.64 4.91 13.09
C VAL A 102 18.43 6.39 12.83
N VAL A 103 17.96 6.74 11.62
CA VAL A 103 17.67 8.12 11.23
C VAL A 103 16.15 8.25 11.08
N GLY A 104 15.55 9.08 11.91
CA GLY A 104 14.11 9.31 12.02
C GLY A 104 13.79 9.97 13.37
N SER A 105 12.65 10.66 13.47
CA SER A 105 12.13 11.30 14.68
C SER A 105 10.85 10.65 15.12
#